data_AF-A0A699Q0N4-F1
#
_entry.id   AF-A0A699Q0N4-F1
#
_cell.length_a   1.000
_cell.length_b   1.000
_cell.length_c   1.000
_cell.angle_alpha   90.00
_cell.angle_beta   90.00
_cell.angle_gamma   90.00
#
_symmetry.space_group_name_H-M   'P 1'
#
loop_
_entity.id
_entity.type
_entity.pdbx_description
1 polymer ?
#
loop_
_entity_poly.entity_id
_entity_poly.type
_entity_poly.pdbx_seq_one_letter_code
_entity_poly.pdbx_strand_id
1 'polypeptide(L)'
;MLKFSIDRGIVTIRSTILIPTKYATVTVASKEILKEAEVRHKNFKVALHSNFPDQEVAIGGTLSAKGRTELCSLLKGNLDIFAWKPSDMTGVPQ
;
A
#
# COMPACT_ATOMS: atom_id res chain seq x y z
N MET A 1 -10.53 6.15 -14.20
CA MET A 1 -11.63 7.11 -14.45
C MET A 1 -12.10 7.56 -13.09
N LEU A 2 -12.05 8.86 -12.80
CA LEU A 2 -12.38 9.43 -11.49
C LEU A 2 -13.64 10.29 -11.61
N LYS A 3 -14.59 10.15 -10.69
CA LYS A 3 -15.87 10.88 -10.72
C LYS A 3 -16.08 11.64 -9.42
N PHE A 4 -16.62 12.86 -9.51
CA PHE A 4 -17.04 13.63 -8.34
C PHE A 4 -18.29 14.46 -8.66
N SER A 5 -19.13 14.59 -7.64
CA SER A 5 -20.37 15.36 -7.69
C SER A 5 -20.07 16.85 -7.57
N ILE A 6 -20.79 17.66 -8.36
CA ILE A 6 -20.84 19.11 -8.29
C ILE A 6 -22.30 19.57 -8.22
N ASP A 7 -22.54 20.82 -7.87
CA ASP A 7 -23.88 21.44 -7.81
C ASP A 7 -24.73 21.22 -9.07
N ARG A 8 -24.09 21.08 -10.24
CA ARG A 8 -24.73 20.89 -11.55
C ARG A 8 -24.67 19.47 -12.12
N GLY A 9 -24.24 18.47 -11.37
CA GLY A 9 -24.21 17.06 -11.82
C GLY A 9 -22.93 16.32 -11.44
N ILE A 10 -22.52 15.36 -12.26
CA ILE A 10 -21.31 14.54 -12.01
C ILE A 10 -20.26 14.84 -13.06
N VAL A 11 -19.07 15.27 -12.61
CA VAL A 11 -17.89 15.42 -13.46
C VAL A 11 -17.14 14.09 -13.52
N THR A 12 -16.69 13.70 -14.71
CA THR A 12 -15.88 12.50 -14.92
C THR A 12 -14.54 12.87 -15.55
N ILE A 13 -13.44 12.59 -14.85
CA ILE A 13 -12.09 12.61 -15.40
C ILE A 13 -11.79 11.24 -16.02
N ARG A 14 -11.62 11.21 -17.35
CA ARG A 14 -11.17 10.03 -18.09
C ARG A 14 -9.74 10.26 -18.58
N SER A 15 -8.78 9.58 -17.96
CA SER A 15 -7.42 9.54 -18.49
C SER A 15 -7.40 8.63 -19.73
N THR A 16 -6.98 9.16 -20.87
CA THR A 16 -6.64 8.42 -22.11
C THR A 16 -5.14 8.20 -22.25
N ILE A 17 -4.37 8.68 -21.28
CA ILE A 17 -2.91 8.70 -21.32
C ILE A 17 -2.41 7.40 -20.68
N LEU A 18 -2.31 6.34 -21.49
CA LEU A 18 -1.27 5.34 -21.28
C LEU A 18 0.02 6.01 -21.76
N ILE A 19 0.82 6.58 -20.86
CA ILE A 19 2.24 6.84 -21.13
C ILE A 19 2.97 5.51 -20.87
N PRO A 20 3.50 4.81 -21.88
CA PRO A 20 4.29 3.60 -21.69
C PRO A 20 5.75 3.90 -21.28
N THR A 21 6.06 5.12 -20.87
CA THR A 21 7.43 5.60 -20.69
C THR A 21 7.56 6.38 -19.40
N LYS A 22 7.60 5.63 -18.30
CA LYS A 22 8.22 5.93 -16.98
C LYS A 22 7.53 5.22 -15.80
N TYR A 23 6.89 4.07 -16.01
CA TYR A 23 7.12 3.03 -15.02
C TYR A 23 8.59 2.65 -15.18
N ALA A 24 9.45 3.14 -14.28
CA ALA A 24 10.70 2.46 -14.03
C ALA A 24 10.30 1.03 -13.73
N THR A 25 10.59 0.16 -14.68
CA THR A 25 10.31 -1.25 -14.55
C THR A 25 11.06 -1.71 -13.32
N VAL A 26 10.34 -1.94 -12.22
CA VAL A 26 10.70 -3.04 -11.33
C VAL A 26 10.42 -4.30 -12.15
N THR A 27 11.29 -4.55 -13.12
CA THR A 27 11.44 -5.87 -13.75
C THR A 27 12.06 -6.72 -12.67
N VAL A 28 11.25 -7.25 -11.77
CA VAL A 28 11.55 -8.62 -11.38
C VAL A 28 11.13 -9.42 -12.60
N ALA A 29 12.11 -9.81 -13.40
CA ALA A 29 11.95 -10.81 -14.43
C ALA A 29 11.47 -12.10 -13.73
N SER A 30 10.16 -12.24 -13.58
CA SER A 30 9.52 -13.44 -13.03
C SER A 30 8.90 -14.26 -14.14
N LYS A 31 9.63 -14.42 -15.24
CA LYS A 31 9.57 -15.59 -16.13
C LYS A 31 11.01 -15.92 -16.52
N GLU A 32 11.45 -17.06 -16.01
CA GLU A 32 12.71 -17.76 -16.32
C GLU A 32 13.98 -17.33 -15.56
N ILE A 33 13.97 -17.54 -14.25
CA ILE A 33 14.94 -18.46 -13.64
C ILE A 33 14.14 -19.57 -12.95
N LEU A 34 14.14 -20.72 -13.63
CA LEU A 34 13.76 -22.03 -13.13
C LEU A 34 14.68 -22.37 -11.92
N LYS A 35 14.08 -22.77 -10.80
CA LYS A 35 14.73 -23.31 -9.58
C LYS A 35 15.43 -22.30 -8.66
N GLU A 36 14.67 -21.42 -8.02
CA GLU A 36 14.98 -21.09 -6.64
C GLU A 36 13.95 -21.82 -5.79
N ALA A 37 14.41 -22.61 -4.81
CA ALA A 37 13.53 -23.28 -3.87
C ALA A 37 12.47 -22.28 -3.39
N GLU A 38 11.22 -22.70 -3.26
CA GLU A 38 10.11 -21.90 -2.74
C GLU A 38 10.41 -21.51 -1.28
N VAL A 39 11.36 -20.59 -1.07
CA VAL A 39 11.64 -19.99 0.21
C VAL A 39 10.47 -19.06 0.42
N ARG A 40 9.47 -19.56 1.15
CA ARG A 40 8.36 -18.74 1.63
C ARG A 40 8.96 -17.63 2.48
N HIS A 41 9.10 -16.45 1.89
CA HIS A 41 9.60 -15.28 2.59
C HIS A 41 8.53 -14.85 3.58
N LYS A 42 8.76 -15.13 4.87
CA LYS A 42 7.81 -14.81 5.94
C LYS A 42 7.64 -13.29 6.03
N ASN A 43 6.40 -12.83 6.01
CA ASN A 43 6.09 -11.42 6.22
C ASN A 43 6.53 -10.97 7.61
N PHE A 44 7.05 -9.75 7.67
CA PHE A 44 7.43 -9.08 8.90
C PHE A 44 6.21 -8.32 9.45
N LYS A 45 5.79 -8.61 10.67
CA LYS A 45 4.68 -7.89 11.31
C LYS A 45 5.21 -6.77 12.20
N VAL A 46 4.54 -5.62 12.19
CA VAL A 46 4.92 -4.47 13.01
C VAL A 46 3.69 -3.73 13.51
N ALA A 47 3.65 -3.43 14.80
CA ALA A 47 2.72 -2.48 15.38
C ALA A 47 3.22 -1.05 15.11
N LEU A 48 2.39 -0.23 14.45
CA LEU A 48 2.74 1.14 14.10
C LEU A 48 2.35 2.14 15.18
N HIS A 49 1.23 1.91 15.86
CA HIS A 49 0.65 2.83 16.84
C HIS A 49 0.66 2.22 18.25
N SER A 50 1.25 2.92 19.22
CA SER A 50 1.42 2.41 20.60
C SER A 50 0.10 2.11 21.31
N ASN A 51 -0.94 2.91 21.05
CA ASN A 51 -2.27 2.71 21.64
C ASN A 51 -3.06 1.53 21.03
N PHE A 52 -2.61 0.96 19.91
CA PHE A 52 -3.28 -0.15 19.21
C PHE A 52 -2.26 -1.25 18.87
N PRO A 53 -1.61 -1.86 19.88
CA PRO A 53 -0.50 -2.80 19.66
C PRO A 53 -0.95 -4.06 18.89
N ASP A 54 -2.22 -4.43 18.99
CA ASP A 54 -2.78 -5.61 18.32
C ASP A 54 -3.08 -5.37 16.83
N GLN A 55 -3.09 -4.11 16.38
CA GLN A 55 -3.31 -3.74 14.98
C GLN A 55 -1.96 -3.67 14.24
N GLU A 56 -1.44 -4.85 13.88
CA GLU A 56 -0.17 -5.00 13.17
C GLU A 56 -0.33 -4.87 11.65
N VAL A 57 0.69 -4.29 11.00
CA VAL A 57 0.83 -4.30 9.54
C VAL A 57 1.84 -5.36 9.13
N ALA A 58 1.46 -6.17 8.13
CA ALA A 58 2.36 -7.14 7.52
C ALA A 58 3.13 -6.50 6.36
N ILE A 59 4.46 -6.44 6.49
CA ILE A 59 5.39 -5.97 5.48
C ILE A 59 5.96 -7.19 4.73
N GLY A 60 6.00 -7.10 3.40
CA GLY A 60 6.44 -8.18 2.52
C GLY A 60 7.83 -8.70 2.89
N GLY A 61 7.94 -10.03 3.07
CA GLY A 61 9.19 -10.68 3.44
C GLY A 61 10.31 -10.61 2.39
N THR A 62 9.96 -10.29 1.14
CA THR A 62 10.90 -10.08 0.02
C THR A 62 11.65 -8.75 0.11
N LEU A 63 11.23 -7.83 0.99
CA LEU A 63 11.92 -6.55 1.17
C LEU A 63 13.25 -6.73 1.92
N SER A 64 14.25 -5.99 1.46
CA SER A 64 15.53 -5.88 2.18
C SER A 64 15.32 -5.30 3.58
N ALA A 65 16.27 -5.54 4.50
CA ALA A 65 16.19 -4.99 5.85
C ALA A 65 16.07 -3.45 5.83
N LYS A 66 16.86 -2.79 4.97
CA LYS A 66 16.79 -1.33 4.76
C LYS A 66 15.39 -0.90 4.27
N GLY A 67 14.84 -1.58 3.27
CA GLY A 67 13.51 -1.27 2.75
C GLY A 67 12.41 -1.47 3.78
N ARG A 68 12.51 -2.51 4.63
CA ARG A 68 11.59 -2.73 5.75
C ARG A 68 11.67 -1.59 6.77
N THR A 69 12.86 -1.13 7.12
CA THR A 69 13.06 -0.02 8.07
C THR A 69 12.53 1.30 7.51
N GLU A 70 12.87 1.65 6.27
CA GLU A 70 12.41 2.88 5.63
C GLU A 70 10.88 2.90 5.49
N LEU A 71 10.27 1.78 5.08
CA LEU A 71 8.83 1.65 5.02
C LEU A 71 8.18 1.75 6.41
N CYS A 72 8.75 1.09 7.44
CA CYS A 72 8.24 1.23 8.80
C CYS A 72 8.26 2.69 9.28
N SER A 73 9.36 3.41 9.04
CA SER A 73 9.48 4.83 9.41
C SER A 73 8.47 5.70 8.66
N LEU A 74 8.27 5.44 7.36
CA LEU A 74 7.28 6.13 6.55
C LEU A 74 5.86 5.92 7.11
N LEU A 75 5.48 4.68 7.40
CA LEU A 75 4.15 4.36 7.93
C LEU A 75 3.94 4.95 9.33
N LYS A 76 4.96 4.92 10.20
CA LYS A 76 4.91 5.55 11.52
C LYS A 76 4.81 7.08 11.47
N GLY A 77 5.29 7.71 10.39
CA GLY A 77 5.16 9.15 10.18
C GLY A 77 3.79 9.59 9.64
N ASN A 78 2.95 8.66 9.19
CA ASN A 78 1.65 8.93 8.54
C ASN A 78 0.55 8.11 9.21
N LEU A 79 0.44 8.16 10.54
CA LEU A 79 -0.54 7.35 11.29
C LEU A 79 -2.00 7.76 11.03
N ASP A 80 -2.23 8.99 10.56
CA ASP A 80 -3.52 9.59 10.25
C ASP A 80 -4.23 8.97 9.03
N ILE A 81 -3.50 8.25 8.18
CA ILE A 81 -4.06 7.55 7.02
C ILE A 81 -4.82 6.26 7.41
N PHE A 82 -4.57 5.76 8.62
CA PHE A 82 -5.15 4.52 9.11
C PHE A 82 -6.40 4.80 9.94
N ALA A 83 -7.42 3.95 9.79
CA ALA A 83 -8.55 3.91 10.70
C ALA A 83 -8.23 2.96 11.86
N TRP A 84 -7.95 3.51 13.04
CA TRP A 84 -7.60 2.72 14.24
C TRP A 84 -8.86 2.26 14.98
N LYS A 85 -9.94 3.03 14.88
CA LYS A 85 -11.27 2.75 15.42
C LYS A 85 -12.34 2.85 14.34
N PRO A 86 -13.53 2.25 14.56
CA PRO A 86 -14.66 2.41 13.65
C PRO A 86 -15.05 3.87 13.38
N SER A 87 -14.85 4.77 14.36
CA SER A 87 -15.09 6.21 14.21
C SER A 87 -14.20 6.88 13.16
N ASP A 88 -13.05 6.29 12.86
CA ASP A 88 -12.07 6.86 11.94
C ASP A 88 -12.40 6.47 10.48
N MET A 89 -13.31 5.51 10.28
CA MET A 89 -13.76 5.09 8.96
C MET A 89 -14.77 6.11 8.40
N THR A 90 -14.34 6.94 7.47
CA THR A 90 -15.23 7.88 6.77
C THR A 90 -15.99 7.18 5.63
N GLY A 91 -17.28 7.48 5.48
CA GLY A 91 -18.11 6.97 4.38
C GLY A 91 -18.64 5.54 4.54
N VAL A 92 -18.46 4.92 5.71
CA VAL A 92 -19.06 3.62 6.05
C VAL A 92 -20.26 3.86 6.99
N PRO A 93 -21.47 3.35 6.67
CA PRO A 93 -22.62 3.43 7.57
C PRO A 93 -22.32 2.74 8.91
N GLN A 94 -22.67 3.39 10.02
CA GLN A 94 -22.51 2.86 11.38
C GLN A 94 -23.69 1.99 11.81
#